data_AF-A0A3M1LHI6-F1
#
_entry.id   AF-A0A3M1LHI6-F1
#
_cell.length_a   1.000
_cell.length_b   1.000
_cell.length_c   1.000
_cell.angle_alpha   90.00
_cell.angle_beta   90.00
_cell.angle_gamma   90.00
#
_symmetry.space_group_name_H-M   'P 1'
#
loop_
_entity.id
_entity.type
_entity.pdbx_description
1 polymer ?
#
loop_
_entity_poly.entity_id
_entity_poly.type
_entity_poly.pdbx_seq_one_letter_code
_entity_poly.pdbx_strand_id
1 'polypeptide(L)'
;MERLFERELNGAREALEKQPLRNHHYHFLKYQLALEQHSQVAQQRRSGTLHLQPVLDELTRYYLADLLRHACNVAALPAASAESVELPLLPAALAHLETSTDPTPALAIYLHAYQALLQGEEGETHYRRLKHLLLQHWAAFPPEEARALCLLAINYCIRRLNRGERPFIKEAFELFRLAIERNVLLENDRLSPFTYNNILMLALALKEFDWAFRFLQDYRPYLPENERENFYHYNLAVYHFRRSEYARAMRLLQGVKLRDKHYNLNARRILLRIYFELGEFEALHSLLGSFSTYIRRQQDLGYHGEMYLNLIRFTRKLLRYDPQNERQRAKIRRELENTPAVAEREWLLKQLDEKV
;
A
#
# COMPACT_ATOMS: atom_id res chain seq x y z
N MET A 1 33.52 25.97 -34.28
CA MET A 1 32.44 24.97 -34.33
C MET A 1 32.81 23.75 -33.50
N GLU A 2 33.87 23.01 -33.84
CA GLU A 2 34.29 21.79 -33.13
C GLU A 2 34.61 21.98 -31.64
N ARG A 3 35.49 22.94 -31.29
CA ARG A 3 35.81 23.26 -29.88
C ARG A 3 34.61 23.75 -29.07
N LEU A 4 33.59 24.31 -29.73
CA LEU A 4 32.36 24.75 -29.07
C LEU A 4 31.48 23.52 -28.76
N PHE A 5 31.32 22.62 -29.73
CA PHE A 5 30.58 21.37 -29.54
C PHE A 5 31.19 20.51 -28.42
N GLU A 6 32.50 20.29 -28.41
CA GLU A 6 33.17 19.50 -27.36
C GLU A 6 32.96 20.11 -25.97
N ARG A 7 33.01 21.45 -25.87
CA ARG A 7 32.77 22.17 -24.63
C ARG A 7 31.34 22.00 -24.13
N GLU A 8 30.35 22.18 -25.00
CA GLU A 8 28.93 22.02 -24.64
C GLU A 8 28.61 20.55 -24.27
N LEU A 9 29.16 19.59 -25.01
CA LEU A 9 28.99 18.16 -24.73
C LEU A 9 29.58 17.77 -23.36
N ASN A 10 30.78 18.26 -23.03
CA ASN A 10 31.39 18.04 -21.73
C ASN A 10 30.59 18.72 -20.61
N GLY A 11 30.09 19.94 -20.85
CA GLY A 11 29.20 20.63 -19.91
C GLY A 11 27.92 19.84 -19.63
N ALA A 12 27.28 19.29 -20.66
CA ALA A 12 26.09 18.45 -20.53
C ALA A 12 26.38 17.15 -19.76
N ARG A 13 27.53 16.50 -20.01
CA ARG A 13 27.97 15.31 -19.27
C ARG A 13 28.21 15.60 -17.80
N GLU A 14 28.91 16.68 -17.50
CA GLU A 14 29.13 17.09 -16.11
C GLU A 14 27.82 17.40 -15.39
N ALA A 15 26.90 18.10 -16.04
CA ALA A 15 25.58 18.39 -15.48
C ALA A 15 24.80 17.09 -15.20
N LEU A 16 24.85 16.13 -16.12
CA LEU A 16 24.19 14.83 -15.98
C LEU A 16 24.80 13.98 -14.86
N GLU A 17 26.12 14.01 -14.67
CA GLU A 17 26.78 13.26 -13.59
C GLU A 17 26.57 13.90 -12.21
N LYS A 18 26.48 15.24 -12.15
CA LYS A 18 26.27 15.99 -10.90
C LYS A 18 24.86 15.80 -10.32
N GLN A 19 23.85 15.53 -11.14
CA GLN A 19 22.51 15.23 -10.60
C GLN A 19 22.50 13.85 -9.90
N PRO A 20 21.65 13.64 -8.87
CA PRO A 20 21.65 12.39 -8.11
C PRO A 20 20.91 11.23 -8.79
N LEU A 21 20.09 11.52 -9.82
CA LEU A 21 19.21 10.51 -10.40
C LEU A 21 19.97 9.47 -11.23
N ARG A 22 19.58 8.19 -11.08
CA ARG A 22 20.12 7.03 -11.80
C ARG A 22 19.00 6.11 -12.30
N ASN A 23 17.84 6.70 -12.62
CA ASN A 23 16.68 6.00 -13.19
C ASN A 23 16.85 5.74 -14.70
N HIS A 24 15.82 5.22 -15.37
CA HIS A 24 15.88 4.97 -16.81
C HIS A 24 16.22 6.23 -17.63
N HIS A 25 15.84 7.41 -17.15
CA HIS A 25 15.92 8.65 -17.92
C HIS A 25 17.37 9.16 -17.92
N TYR A 26 18.07 8.96 -16.81
CA TYR A 26 19.52 9.16 -16.76
C TYR A 26 20.25 8.34 -17.84
N HIS A 27 19.90 7.06 -18.01
CA HIS A 27 20.49 6.20 -19.04
C HIS A 27 20.10 6.62 -20.46
N PHE A 28 18.86 7.08 -20.65
CA PHE A 28 18.42 7.67 -21.93
C PHE A 28 19.25 8.91 -22.30
N LEU A 29 19.46 9.83 -21.36
CA LEU A 29 20.27 11.03 -21.59
C LEU A 29 21.74 10.67 -21.86
N LYS A 30 22.29 9.67 -21.16
CA LYS A 30 23.64 9.14 -21.45
C LYS A 30 23.75 8.58 -22.86
N TYR A 31 22.77 7.79 -23.28
CA TYR A 31 22.68 7.26 -24.64
C TYR A 31 22.66 8.39 -25.67
N GLN A 32 21.83 9.43 -25.47
CA GLN A 32 21.77 10.59 -26.37
C GLN A 32 23.13 11.30 -26.47
N LEU A 33 23.79 11.58 -25.34
CA LEU A 33 25.12 12.21 -25.34
C LEU A 33 26.20 11.35 -25.99
N ALA A 34 26.10 10.02 -25.89
CA ALA A 34 27.02 9.10 -26.57
C ALA A 34 26.76 9.08 -28.08
N LEU A 35 25.50 9.14 -28.51
CA LEU A 35 25.10 9.19 -29.92
C LEU A 35 25.53 10.50 -30.60
N GLU A 36 25.41 11.63 -29.91
CA GLU A 36 25.89 12.93 -30.40
C GLU A 36 27.41 12.94 -30.60
N GLN A 37 28.16 12.42 -29.62
CA GLN A 37 29.62 12.28 -29.75
C GLN A 37 29.98 11.39 -30.93
N HIS A 38 29.29 10.25 -31.08
CA HIS A 38 29.54 9.34 -32.19
C HIS A 38 29.27 10.00 -33.54
N SER A 39 28.16 10.73 -33.67
CA SER A 39 27.78 11.42 -34.90
C SER A 39 28.81 12.47 -35.32
N GLN A 40 29.35 13.24 -34.36
CA GLN A 40 30.43 14.19 -34.61
C GLN A 40 31.71 13.48 -35.12
N VAL A 41 32.13 12.41 -34.46
CA VAL A 41 33.35 11.66 -34.85
C VAL A 41 33.19 11.02 -36.23
N ALA A 42 32.01 10.48 -36.54
CA ALA A 42 31.71 9.88 -37.83
C ALA A 42 31.71 10.92 -38.97
N GLN A 43 31.24 12.15 -38.72
CA GLN A 43 31.35 13.25 -39.69
C GLN A 43 32.80 13.67 -39.94
N GLN A 44 33.67 13.55 -38.95
CA GLN A 44 35.06 13.99 -39.02
C GLN A 44 36.02 12.93 -39.58
N ARG A 45 35.75 11.64 -39.38
CA ARG A 45 36.63 10.53 -39.80
C ARG A 45 35.95 9.64 -40.84
N ARG A 46 36.37 9.73 -42.11
CA ARG A 46 35.94 8.84 -43.21
C ARG A 46 36.45 7.39 -43.12
N SER A 47 37.48 7.13 -42.31
CA SER A 47 38.01 5.79 -42.07
C SER A 47 38.69 5.75 -40.71
N GLY A 48 37.97 5.29 -39.70
CA GLY A 48 38.47 5.02 -38.36
C GLY A 48 37.48 4.12 -37.62
N THR A 49 37.98 3.27 -36.73
CA THR A 49 37.17 2.39 -35.89
C THR A 49 36.28 3.24 -34.98
N LEU A 50 34.96 3.18 -35.20
CA LEU A 50 33.97 3.85 -34.37
C LEU A 50 33.66 2.96 -33.15
N HIS A 51 33.89 3.48 -31.95
CA HIS A 51 33.60 2.78 -30.70
C HIS A 51 32.10 2.89 -30.37
N LEU A 52 31.28 2.02 -30.95
CA LEU A 52 29.82 1.99 -30.77
C LEU A 52 29.36 1.32 -29.47
N GLN A 53 30.20 0.50 -28.84
CA GLN A 53 29.83 -0.28 -27.66
C GLN A 53 29.21 0.57 -26.54
N PRO A 54 29.78 1.73 -26.15
CA PRO A 54 29.19 2.56 -25.09
C PRO A 54 27.79 3.09 -25.42
N VAL A 55 27.51 3.35 -26.71
CA VAL A 55 26.19 3.80 -27.18
C VAL A 55 25.18 2.67 -27.00
N LEU A 56 25.55 1.45 -27.43
CA LEU A 56 24.68 0.27 -27.34
C LEU A 56 24.46 -0.18 -25.89
N ASP A 57 25.47 -0.06 -25.03
CA ASP A 57 25.37 -0.40 -23.61
C ASP A 57 24.35 0.50 -22.90
N GLU A 58 24.42 1.82 -23.09
CA GLU A 58 23.48 2.76 -22.48
C GLU A 58 22.07 2.64 -23.08
N LEU A 59 21.96 2.39 -24.39
CA LEU A 59 20.67 2.07 -25.03
C LEU A 59 20.03 0.83 -24.40
N THR A 60 20.82 -0.23 -24.22
CA THR A 60 20.36 -1.48 -23.59
C THR A 60 19.91 -1.25 -22.16
N ARG A 61 20.70 -0.52 -21.37
CA ARG A 61 20.36 -0.19 -19.97
C ARG A 61 19.08 0.61 -19.86
N TYR A 62 18.94 1.66 -20.67
CA TYR A 62 17.73 2.47 -20.73
C TYR A 62 16.51 1.60 -21.08
N TYR A 63 16.59 0.87 -22.19
CA TYR A 63 15.49 0.10 -22.72
C TYR A 63 15.01 -0.98 -21.73
N LEU A 64 15.94 -1.75 -21.16
CA LEU A 64 15.61 -2.80 -20.20
C LEU A 64 14.98 -2.22 -18.92
N ALA A 65 15.48 -1.08 -18.42
CA ALA A 65 14.94 -0.46 -17.22
C ALA A 65 13.51 0.06 -17.46
N ASP A 66 13.27 0.70 -18.59
CA ASP A 66 11.96 1.23 -18.94
C ASP A 66 10.96 0.10 -19.26
N LEU A 67 11.39 -0.96 -19.94
CA LEU A 67 10.59 -2.16 -20.18
C LEU A 67 10.15 -2.81 -18.86
N LEU A 68 11.06 -2.98 -17.89
CA LEU A 68 10.73 -3.54 -16.58
C LEU A 68 9.82 -2.61 -15.77
N ARG A 69 9.99 -1.28 -15.87
CA ARG A 69 9.08 -0.30 -15.27
C ARG A 69 7.67 -0.49 -15.80
N HIS A 70 7.51 -0.61 -17.12
CA HIS A 70 6.23 -0.92 -17.75
C HIS A 70 5.69 -2.28 -17.32
N ALA A 71 6.53 -3.31 -17.23
CA ALA A 71 6.14 -4.63 -16.74
C ALA A 71 5.61 -4.59 -15.31
N CYS A 72 6.23 -3.80 -14.42
CA CYS A 72 5.72 -3.58 -13.06
C CYS A 72 4.33 -2.92 -13.07
N ASN A 73 4.13 -1.91 -13.92
CA ASN A 73 2.84 -1.23 -14.02
C ASN A 73 1.74 -2.18 -14.51
N VAL A 74 2.03 -3.00 -15.53
CA VAL A 74 1.10 -4.01 -16.05
C VAL A 74 0.80 -5.07 -15.00
N ALA A 75 1.83 -5.60 -14.32
CA ALA A 75 1.66 -6.61 -13.27
C ALA A 75 0.91 -6.08 -12.03
N ALA A 76 0.84 -4.76 -11.83
CA ALA A 76 0.08 -4.13 -10.77
C ALA A 76 -1.40 -3.89 -11.13
N LEU A 77 -1.80 -4.04 -12.40
CA LEU A 77 -3.18 -3.87 -12.84
C LEU A 77 -4.09 -5.02 -12.34
N PRO A 78 -5.41 -4.78 -12.22
CA PRO A 78 -6.37 -5.87 -12.07
C PRO A 78 -6.26 -6.87 -13.24
N ALA A 79 -6.46 -8.17 -12.98
CA ALA A 79 -6.30 -9.23 -13.98
C ALA A 79 -7.03 -8.95 -15.31
N ALA A 80 -8.28 -8.51 -15.24
CA ALA A 80 -9.09 -8.18 -16.41
C ALA A 80 -8.51 -7.03 -17.28
N SER A 81 -7.72 -6.13 -16.69
CA SER A 81 -7.04 -5.05 -17.41
C SER A 81 -5.63 -5.43 -17.86
N ALA A 82 -5.00 -6.42 -17.22
CA ALA A 82 -3.68 -6.91 -17.59
C ALA A 82 -3.72 -7.80 -18.84
N GLU A 83 -4.79 -8.57 -19.04
CA GLU A 83 -4.96 -9.49 -20.18
C GLU A 83 -4.90 -8.81 -21.56
N SER A 84 -5.12 -7.50 -21.63
CA SER A 84 -5.09 -6.75 -22.90
C SER A 84 -3.72 -6.13 -23.23
N VAL A 85 -2.70 -6.32 -22.39
CA VAL A 85 -1.38 -5.69 -22.58
C VAL A 85 -0.30 -6.75 -22.77
N GLU A 86 0.27 -6.79 -23.98
CA GLU A 86 1.37 -7.69 -24.32
C GLU A 86 2.73 -7.00 -24.22
N LEU A 87 3.71 -7.68 -23.62
CA LEU A 87 5.10 -7.24 -23.52
C LEU A 87 6.02 -8.28 -24.18
N PRO A 88 6.07 -8.34 -25.53
CA PRO A 88 6.67 -9.47 -26.26
C PRO A 88 8.18 -9.63 -26.01
N LEU A 89 8.89 -8.54 -25.69
CA LEU A 89 10.33 -8.55 -25.46
C LEU A 89 10.70 -8.81 -23.99
N LEU A 90 9.72 -8.87 -23.08
CA LEU A 90 9.97 -9.08 -21.66
C LEU A 90 10.62 -10.44 -21.36
N PRO A 91 10.20 -11.58 -21.94
CA PRO A 91 10.85 -12.87 -21.66
C PRO A 91 12.33 -12.88 -22.03
N ALA A 92 12.69 -12.32 -23.19
CA ALA A 92 14.08 -12.21 -23.63
C ALA A 92 14.90 -11.26 -22.74
N ALA A 93 14.29 -10.15 -22.30
CA ALA A 93 14.91 -9.22 -21.36
C ALA A 93 15.21 -9.88 -19.99
N LEU A 94 14.28 -10.67 -19.45
CA LEU A 94 14.47 -11.38 -18.19
C LEU A 94 15.58 -12.43 -18.31
N ALA A 95 15.58 -13.24 -19.37
CA ALA A 95 16.62 -14.24 -19.62
C ALA A 95 18.02 -13.60 -19.76
N HIS A 96 18.12 -12.42 -20.39
CA HIS A 96 19.37 -11.68 -20.45
C HIS A 96 19.85 -11.24 -19.07
N LEU A 97 18.95 -10.72 -18.23
CA LEU A 97 19.28 -10.21 -16.90
C LEU A 97 19.70 -11.29 -15.90
N GLU A 98 19.27 -12.54 -16.07
CA GLU A 98 19.73 -13.68 -15.25
C GLU A 98 21.23 -13.94 -15.40
N THR A 99 21.78 -13.66 -16.58
CA THR A 99 23.21 -13.87 -16.90
C THR A 99 24.09 -12.64 -16.61
N SER A 100 23.48 -11.50 -16.29
CA SER A 100 24.18 -10.24 -16.05
C SER A 100 24.77 -10.19 -14.63
N THR A 101 26.05 -9.83 -14.50
CA THR A 101 26.80 -9.89 -13.23
C THR A 101 26.68 -8.62 -12.36
N ASP A 102 26.24 -7.48 -12.90
CA ASP A 102 26.05 -6.25 -12.11
C ASP A 102 25.01 -5.29 -12.74
N PRO A 103 23.70 -5.50 -12.49
CA PRO A 103 22.68 -4.61 -13.01
C PRO A 103 22.74 -3.22 -12.36
N THR A 104 22.47 -2.17 -13.14
CA THR A 104 22.34 -0.81 -12.60
C THR A 104 21.25 -0.75 -11.52
N PRO A 105 21.29 0.21 -10.57
CA PRO A 105 20.29 0.28 -9.51
C PRO A 105 18.84 0.29 -10.02
N ALA A 106 18.58 1.00 -11.12
CA ALA A 106 17.27 1.02 -11.77
C ALA A 106 16.84 -0.38 -12.26
N LEU A 107 17.72 -1.09 -12.96
CA LEU A 107 17.45 -2.44 -13.45
C LEU A 107 17.20 -3.41 -12.29
N ALA A 108 18.07 -3.40 -11.28
CA ALA A 108 17.96 -4.29 -10.12
C ALA A 108 16.65 -4.06 -9.35
N ILE A 109 16.27 -2.80 -9.14
CA ILE A 109 15.04 -2.43 -8.43
C ILE A 109 13.82 -2.86 -9.22
N TYR A 110 13.74 -2.54 -10.51
CA TYR A 110 12.58 -2.90 -11.32
C TYR A 110 12.46 -4.41 -11.55
N LEU A 111 13.58 -5.11 -11.69
CA LEU A 111 13.60 -6.57 -11.82
C LEU A 111 13.01 -7.23 -10.57
N HIS A 112 13.50 -6.88 -9.38
CA HIS A 112 13.00 -7.46 -8.14
C HIS A 112 11.58 -6.99 -7.78
N ALA A 113 11.19 -5.76 -8.16
CA ALA A 113 9.81 -5.32 -8.06
C ALA A 113 8.89 -6.19 -8.93
N TYR A 114 9.26 -6.43 -10.19
CA TYR A 114 8.51 -7.28 -11.10
C TYR A 114 8.41 -8.72 -10.59
N GLN A 115 9.53 -9.34 -10.21
CA GLN A 115 9.55 -10.71 -9.68
C GLN A 115 8.75 -10.86 -8.38
N ALA A 116 8.79 -9.86 -7.48
CA ALA A 116 7.95 -9.86 -6.29
C ALA A 116 6.45 -9.75 -6.62
N LEU A 117 6.08 -9.05 -7.70
CA LEU A 117 4.69 -8.95 -8.15
C LEU A 117 4.13 -10.27 -8.70
N LEU A 118 4.97 -11.12 -9.29
CA LEU A 118 4.55 -12.43 -9.83
C LEU A 118 4.18 -13.45 -8.75
N GLN A 119 4.58 -13.24 -7.49
CA GLN A 119 4.21 -14.08 -6.35
C GLN A 119 4.58 -15.57 -6.50
N GLY A 120 5.66 -15.89 -7.22
CA GLY A 120 6.23 -17.23 -7.25
C GLY A 120 6.86 -17.65 -5.92
N GLU A 121 7.40 -18.88 -5.85
CA GLU A 121 8.05 -19.43 -4.65
C GLU A 121 9.15 -18.51 -4.10
N GLU A 122 9.87 -17.81 -4.97
CA GLU A 122 10.95 -16.88 -4.63
C GLU A 122 10.49 -15.44 -4.37
N GLY A 123 9.17 -15.17 -4.40
CA GLY A 123 8.63 -13.82 -4.32
C GLY A 123 9.05 -13.06 -3.05
N GLU A 124 9.25 -13.75 -1.92
CA GLU A 124 9.72 -13.13 -0.68
C GLU A 124 11.19 -12.70 -0.77
N THR A 125 12.03 -13.51 -1.40
CA THR A 125 13.46 -13.22 -1.61
C THR A 125 13.60 -11.94 -2.44
N HIS A 126 12.84 -11.84 -3.53
CA HIS A 126 12.82 -10.64 -4.37
C HIS A 126 12.26 -9.42 -3.64
N TYR A 127 11.20 -9.58 -2.85
CA TYR A 127 10.69 -8.50 -1.99
C TYR A 127 11.76 -7.99 -1.01
N ARG A 128 12.48 -8.89 -0.32
CA ARG A 128 13.53 -8.51 0.64
C ARG A 128 14.67 -7.76 -0.07
N ARG A 129 15.05 -8.22 -1.26
CA ARG A 129 16.07 -7.55 -2.07
C ARG A 129 15.60 -6.18 -2.57
N LEU A 130 14.35 -6.08 -3.02
CA LEU A 130 13.72 -4.80 -3.37
C LEU A 130 13.73 -3.83 -2.19
N LYS A 131 13.27 -4.25 -1.01
CA LYS A 131 13.29 -3.43 0.22
C LYS A 131 14.70 -2.89 0.45
N HIS A 132 15.71 -3.76 0.43
CA HIS A 132 17.11 -3.35 0.63
C HIS A 132 17.59 -2.32 -0.40
N LEU A 133 17.32 -2.54 -1.69
CA LEU A 133 17.73 -1.63 -2.75
C LEU A 133 17.01 -0.28 -2.66
N LEU A 134 15.72 -0.26 -2.33
CA LEU A 134 14.98 0.99 -2.12
C LEU A 134 15.55 1.79 -0.94
N LEU A 135 15.94 1.13 0.15
CA LEU A 135 16.57 1.80 1.29
C LEU A 135 17.87 2.53 0.88
N GLN A 136 18.66 1.90 0.01
CA GLN A 136 19.96 2.38 -0.44
C GLN A 136 19.85 3.46 -1.53
N HIS A 137 18.93 3.31 -2.47
CA HIS A 137 18.93 4.07 -3.72
C HIS A 137 17.72 4.97 -3.92
N TRP A 138 16.84 5.16 -2.94
CA TRP A 138 15.63 5.98 -3.11
C TRP A 138 15.88 7.37 -3.72
N ALA A 139 16.96 8.06 -3.32
CA ALA A 139 17.32 9.40 -3.80
C ALA A 139 17.85 9.40 -5.25
N ALA A 140 18.10 8.23 -5.82
CA ALA A 140 18.47 8.05 -7.22
C ALA A 140 17.24 8.05 -8.16
N PHE A 141 16.03 8.18 -7.62
CA PHE A 141 14.80 8.21 -8.38
C PHE A 141 14.06 9.54 -8.19
N PRO A 142 13.35 10.02 -9.22
CA PRO A 142 12.38 11.09 -9.05
C PRO A 142 11.36 10.75 -7.94
N PRO A 143 10.84 11.73 -7.18
CA PRO A 143 9.91 11.49 -6.07
C PRO A 143 8.70 10.63 -6.46
N GLU A 144 8.11 10.88 -7.63
CA GLU A 144 6.96 10.11 -8.15
C GLU A 144 7.31 8.65 -8.43
N GLU A 145 8.50 8.40 -8.99
CA GLU A 145 8.99 7.06 -9.31
C GLU A 145 9.35 6.28 -8.04
N ALA A 146 10.03 6.95 -7.09
CA ALA A 146 10.31 6.39 -5.77
C ALA A 146 9.03 6.03 -5.02
N ARG A 147 8.01 6.89 -5.09
CA ARG A 147 6.68 6.64 -4.52
C ARG A 147 6.03 5.41 -5.13
N ALA A 148 6.01 5.31 -6.46
CA ALA A 148 5.42 4.16 -7.15
C ALA A 148 6.10 2.85 -6.71
N LEU A 149 7.43 2.81 -6.67
CA LEU A 149 8.21 1.66 -6.21
C LEU A 149 7.94 1.30 -4.74
N CYS A 150 7.88 2.31 -3.86
CA CYS A 150 7.51 2.10 -2.46
C CYS A 150 6.10 1.51 -2.31
N LEU A 151 5.13 2.00 -3.09
CA LEU A 151 3.77 1.47 -3.09
C LEU A 151 3.70 0.03 -3.61
N LEU A 152 4.53 -0.36 -4.59
CA LEU A 152 4.63 -1.75 -5.04
C LEU A 152 5.12 -2.67 -3.90
N ALA A 153 6.17 -2.27 -3.18
CA ALA A 153 6.70 -3.01 -2.04
C ALA A 153 5.68 -3.10 -0.88
N ILE A 154 5.00 -2.01 -0.57
CA ILE A 154 3.92 -1.98 0.44
C ILE A 154 2.78 -2.91 0.03
N ASN A 155 2.33 -2.83 -1.23
CA ASN A 155 1.24 -3.66 -1.74
C ASN A 155 1.59 -5.15 -1.71
N TYR A 156 2.85 -5.51 -1.91
CA TYR A 156 3.34 -6.87 -1.67
C TYR A 156 3.04 -7.32 -0.22
N CYS A 157 3.43 -6.51 0.78
CA CYS A 157 3.16 -6.83 2.18
C CYS A 157 1.65 -6.91 2.47
N ILE A 158 0.86 -5.98 1.95
CA ILE A 158 -0.60 -5.97 2.14
C ILE A 158 -1.24 -7.26 1.57
N ARG A 159 -0.79 -7.76 0.42
CA ARG A 159 -1.29 -9.03 -0.13
C ARG A 159 -0.95 -10.22 0.76
N ARG A 160 0.27 -10.30 1.31
CA ARG A 160 0.65 -11.35 2.28
C ARG A 160 -0.16 -11.24 3.57
N LEU A 161 -0.43 -10.02 4.04
CA LEU A 161 -1.32 -9.78 5.19
C LEU A 161 -2.74 -10.28 4.96
N ASN A 162 -3.29 -10.05 3.77
CA ASN A 162 -4.62 -10.53 3.41
C ASN A 162 -4.70 -12.06 3.34
N ARG A 163 -3.57 -12.76 3.18
CA ARG A 163 -3.45 -14.23 3.29
C ARG A 163 -3.29 -14.71 4.75
N GLY A 164 -3.30 -13.80 5.72
CA GLY A 164 -3.17 -14.10 7.14
C GLY A 164 -1.74 -14.12 7.67
N GLU A 165 -0.75 -13.72 6.86
CA GLU A 165 0.66 -13.82 7.20
C GLU A 165 1.12 -12.66 8.08
N ARG A 166 0.85 -12.77 9.38
CA ARG A 166 1.11 -11.73 10.40
C ARG A 166 2.54 -11.15 10.44
N PRO A 167 3.63 -11.87 10.11
CA PRO A 167 4.97 -11.26 10.07
C PRO A 167 5.06 -10.02 9.17
N PHE A 168 4.23 -9.95 8.12
CA PHE A 168 4.22 -8.80 7.21
C PHE A 168 3.61 -7.53 7.81
N ILE A 169 3.05 -7.56 9.03
CA ILE A 169 2.53 -6.36 9.69
C ILE A 169 3.69 -5.43 9.99
N LYS A 170 4.77 -5.98 10.57
CA LYS A 170 5.98 -5.23 10.90
C LYS A 170 6.68 -4.72 9.63
N GLU A 171 6.80 -5.57 8.62
CA GLU A 171 7.40 -5.22 7.34
C GLU A 171 6.67 -4.05 6.64
N ALA A 172 5.34 -4.11 6.55
CA ALA A 172 4.54 -3.05 5.97
C ALA A 172 4.68 -1.75 6.78
N PHE A 173 4.63 -1.84 8.11
CA PHE A 173 4.75 -0.68 8.99
C PHE A 173 6.11 0.03 8.83
N GLU A 174 7.21 -0.72 8.80
CA GLU A 174 8.55 -0.16 8.62
C GLU A 174 8.69 0.57 7.27
N LEU A 175 8.18 -0.03 6.20
CA LEU A 175 8.16 0.59 4.87
C LEU A 175 7.36 1.89 4.86
N PHE A 176 6.14 1.86 5.41
CA PHE A 176 5.29 3.04 5.50
C PHE A 176 5.93 4.15 6.33
N ARG A 177 6.48 3.81 7.50
CA ARG A 177 7.13 4.75 8.40
C ARG A 177 8.29 5.45 7.71
N LEU A 178 9.17 4.69 7.05
CA LEU A 178 10.28 5.29 6.34
C LEU A 178 9.84 6.15 5.16
N ALA A 179 8.87 5.66 4.38
CA ALA A 179 8.40 6.37 3.20
C ALA A 179 7.70 7.69 3.58
N ILE A 180 6.97 7.73 4.70
CA ILE A 180 6.36 8.98 5.18
C ILE A 180 7.41 9.94 5.77
N GLU A 181 8.38 9.45 6.56
CA GLU A 181 9.48 10.26 7.11
C GLU A 181 10.35 10.91 6.02
N ARG A 182 10.39 10.32 4.82
CA ARG A 182 11.09 10.84 3.64
C ARG A 182 10.20 11.64 2.68
N ASN A 183 8.96 11.94 3.05
CA ASN A 183 7.95 12.61 2.20
C ASN A 183 7.63 11.88 0.88
N VAL A 184 7.97 10.60 0.75
CA VAL A 184 7.76 9.81 -0.48
C VAL A 184 6.29 9.50 -0.71
N LEU A 185 5.48 9.40 0.35
CA LEU A 185 4.05 9.09 0.23
C LEU A 185 3.17 10.32 -0.02
N LEU A 186 3.74 11.53 0.02
CA LEU A 186 3.04 12.76 -0.23
C LEU A 186 3.00 13.03 -1.74
N GLU A 187 1.82 13.41 -2.24
CA GLU A 187 1.58 13.79 -3.62
C GLU A 187 0.99 15.19 -3.62
N ASN A 188 1.70 16.17 -4.17
CA ASN A 188 1.32 17.59 -4.10
C ASN A 188 1.01 18.05 -2.67
N ASP A 189 1.88 17.69 -1.71
CA ASP A 189 1.68 17.91 -0.26
C ASP A 189 0.37 17.33 0.28
N ARG A 190 -0.15 16.26 -0.33
CA ARG A 190 -1.32 15.53 0.13
C ARG A 190 -1.00 14.08 0.44
N LEU A 191 -1.63 13.57 1.48
CA LEU A 191 -1.62 12.18 1.85
C LEU A 191 -3.00 11.57 1.59
N SER A 192 -3.02 10.44 0.89
CA SER A 192 -4.27 9.72 0.65
C SER A 192 -4.92 9.30 1.98
N PRO A 193 -6.24 9.50 2.16
CA PRO A 193 -6.95 9.05 3.35
C PRO A 193 -6.83 7.54 3.60
N PHE A 194 -6.70 6.73 2.55
CA PHE A 194 -6.48 5.29 2.64
C PHE A 194 -5.10 4.97 3.21
N THR A 195 -4.05 5.63 2.69
CA THR A 195 -2.68 5.49 3.22
C THR A 195 -2.62 5.89 4.68
N TYR A 196 -3.23 7.03 5.04
CA TYR A 196 -3.31 7.51 6.41
C TYR A 196 -3.94 6.48 7.36
N ASN A 197 -5.07 5.89 6.98
CA ASN A 197 -5.71 4.83 7.75
C ASN A 197 -4.85 3.56 7.82
N ASN A 198 -4.24 3.12 6.71
CA ASN A 198 -3.43 1.90 6.69
C ASN A 198 -2.22 2.00 7.63
N ILE A 199 -1.54 3.14 7.63
CA ILE A 199 -0.43 3.42 8.53
C ILE A 199 -0.89 3.32 9.99
N LEU A 200 -2.01 3.96 10.34
CA LEU A 200 -2.57 3.88 11.68
C LEU A 200 -2.88 2.43 12.07
N MET A 201 -3.56 1.69 11.21
CA MET A 201 -3.98 0.32 11.50
C MET A 201 -2.79 -0.61 11.77
N LEU A 202 -1.70 -0.46 11.02
CA LEU A 202 -0.46 -1.21 11.23
C LEU A 202 0.23 -0.82 12.53
N ALA A 203 0.34 0.48 12.82
CA ALA A 203 0.92 0.97 14.07
C ALA A 203 0.16 0.44 15.30
N LEU A 204 -1.18 0.48 15.25
CA LEU A 204 -2.04 -0.04 16.32
C LEU A 204 -1.93 -1.56 16.46
N ALA A 205 -1.77 -2.31 15.36
CA ALA A 205 -1.55 -3.75 15.41
C ALA A 205 -0.22 -4.12 16.10
N LEU A 206 0.80 -3.27 15.96
CA LEU A 206 2.09 -3.40 16.63
C LEU A 206 2.11 -2.76 18.03
N LYS A 207 0.99 -2.17 18.48
CA LYS A 207 0.87 -1.44 19.76
C LYS A 207 1.79 -0.21 19.87
N GLU A 208 2.17 0.38 18.74
CA GLU A 208 2.97 1.61 18.66
C GLU A 208 2.11 2.86 18.90
N PHE A 209 1.48 2.94 20.08
CA PHE A 209 0.44 3.95 20.36
C PHE A 209 0.98 5.39 20.36
N ASP A 210 2.16 5.64 20.91
CA ASP A 210 2.71 7.00 20.98
C ASP A 210 3.15 7.50 19.60
N TRP A 211 3.69 6.59 18.78
CA TRP A 211 4.00 6.89 17.39
C TRP A 211 2.72 7.14 16.60
N ALA A 212 1.70 6.28 16.74
CA ALA A 212 0.43 6.42 16.06
C ALA A 212 -0.26 7.75 16.37
N PHE A 213 -0.27 8.17 17.63
CA PHE A 213 -0.88 9.45 18.01
C PHE A 213 -0.17 10.65 17.40
N ARG A 214 1.18 10.68 17.43
CA ARG A 214 1.98 11.72 16.78
C ARG A 214 1.74 11.76 15.28
N PHE A 215 1.79 10.60 14.62
CA PHE A 215 1.47 10.47 13.21
C PHE A 215 0.11 11.09 12.85
N LEU A 216 -0.94 10.85 13.68
CA LEU A 216 -2.25 11.43 13.44
C LEU A 216 -2.25 12.97 13.53
N GLN A 217 -1.45 13.55 14.42
CA GLN A 217 -1.37 15.01 14.54
C GLN A 217 -0.56 15.61 13.39
N ASP A 218 0.63 15.06 13.17
CA ASP A 218 1.63 15.60 12.24
C ASP A 218 1.15 15.52 10.79
N TYR A 219 0.42 14.46 10.43
CA TYR A 219 -0.03 14.23 9.06
C TYR A 219 -1.47 14.65 8.76
N ARG A 220 -2.22 15.14 9.76
CA ARG A 220 -3.58 15.70 9.55
C ARG A 220 -3.62 16.84 8.52
N PRO A 221 -2.68 17.80 8.48
CA PRO A 221 -2.72 18.90 7.50
C PRO A 221 -2.64 18.44 6.05
N TYR A 222 -1.99 17.30 5.81
CA TYR A 222 -1.78 16.70 4.49
C TYR A 222 -3.02 15.95 3.98
N LEU A 223 -4.04 15.69 4.82
CA LEU A 223 -5.29 15.11 4.33
C LEU A 223 -6.05 16.11 3.42
N PRO A 224 -6.79 15.60 2.42
CA PRO A 224 -7.67 16.41 1.57
C PRO A 224 -8.64 17.25 2.40
N GLU A 225 -8.70 18.55 2.15
CA GLU A 225 -9.41 19.51 3.00
C GLU A 225 -10.90 19.19 3.17
N ASN A 226 -11.55 18.74 2.10
CA ASN A 226 -12.96 18.35 2.07
C ASN A 226 -13.30 17.14 2.97
N GLU A 227 -12.31 16.32 3.30
CA GLU A 227 -12.50 15.05 4.03
C GLU A 227 -11.63 14.96 5.30
N ARG A 228 -10.72 15.91 5.52
CA ARG A 228 -9.72 15.96 6.59
C ARG A 228 -10.32 15.69 7.96
N GLU A 229 -11.32 16.48 8.36
CA GLU A 229 -11.89 16.39 9.71
C GLU A 229 -12.60 15.06 9.95
N ASN A 230 -13.36 14.57 8.96
CA ASN A 230 -14.06 13.30 9.07
C ASN A 230 -13.07 12.13 9.16
N PHE A 231 -12.04 12.11 8.32
CA PHE A 231 -11.03 11.06 8.36
C PHE A 231 -10.17 11.13 9.61
N TYR A 232 -9.73 12.32 10.02
CA TYR A 232 -8.97 12.51 11.24
C TYR A 232 -9.76 12.03 12.47
N HIS A 233 -11.01 12.47 12.64
CA HIS A 233 -11.84 12.04 13.77
C HIS A 233 -12.16 10.55 13.75
N TYR A 234 -12.42 9.97 12.58
CA TYR A 234 -12.63 8.54 12.45
C TYR A 234 -11.38 7.75 12.88
N ASN A 235 -10.20 8.14 12.38
CA ASN A 235 -8.94 7.49 12.72
C ASN A 235 -8.57 7.68 14.20
N LEU A 236 -8.80 8.87 14.76
CA LEU A 236 -8.62 9.13 16.18
C LEU A 236 -9.59 8.32 17.04
N ALA A 237 -10.82 8.09 16.58
CA ALA A 237 -11.75 7.20 17.27
C ALA A 237 -11.26 5.74 17.26
N VAL A 238 -10.71 5.26 16.14
CA VAL A 238 -10.09 3.93 16.05
C VAL A 238 -8.92 3.82 17.03
N TYR A 239 -8.08 4.85 17.13
CA TYR A 239 -6.99 4.93 18.10
C TYR A 239 -7.50 4.77 19.55
N HIS A 240 -8.47 5.60 19.97
CA HIS A 240 -9.04 5.53 21.31
C HIS A 240 -9.74 4.19 21.58
N PHE A 241 -10.45 3.66 20.59
CA PHE A 241 -11.12 2.36 20.70
C PHE A 241 -10.12 1.22 20.93
N ARG A 242 -8.97 1.22 20.25
CA ARG A 242 -7.90 0.22 20.45
C ARG A 242 -7.22 0.33 21.81
N ARG A 243 -7.35 1.47 22.48
CA ARG A 243 -6.91 1.72 23.87
C ARG A 243 -8.01 1.51 24.91
N SER A 244 -9.18 0.99 24.52
CA SER A 244 -10.36 0.85 25.38
C SER A 244 -10.88 2.17 25.95
N GLU A 245 -10.55 3.31 25.33
CA GLU A 245 -11.03 4.64 25.71
C GLU A 245 -12.41 4.91 25.06
N TYR A 246 -13.40 4.09 25.40
CA TYR A 246 -14.67 3.98 24.69
C TYR A 246 -15.46 5.28 24.62
N ALA A 247 -15.55 6.04 25.71
CA ALA A 247 -16.28 7.30 25.74
C ALA A 247 -15.71 8.35 24.76
N ARG A 248 -14.37 8.39 24.61
CA ARG A 248 -13.70 9.28 23.64
C ARG A 248 -13.96 8.84 22.21
N ALA A 249 -13.80 7.55 21.94
CA ALA A 249 -14.07 6.97 20.62
C ALA A 249 -15.53 7.21 20.18
N MET A 250 -16.49 7.02 21.08
CA MET A 250 -17.92 7.20 20.82
C MET A 250 -18.26 8.64 20.40
N ARG A 251 -17.78 9.64 21.17
CA ARG A 251 -18.03 11.05 20.85
C ARG A 251 -17.51 11.44 19.47
N LEU A 252 -16.33 10.94 19.11
CA LEU A 252 -15.75 11.17 17.79
C LEU A 252 -16.59 10.51 16.69
N LEU A 253 -17.02 9.25 16.88
CA LEU A 253 -17.80 8.51 15.88
C LEU A 253 -19.21 9.06 15.66
N GLN A 254 -19.81 9.71 16.65
CA GLN A 254 -21.12 10.35 16.49
C GLN A 254 -21.06 11.59 15.58
N GLY A 255 -19.89 12.24 15.46
CA GLY A 255 -19.70 13.45 14.66
C GLY A 255 -19.26 13.21 13.21
N VAL A 256 -18.77 12.02 12.86
CA VAL A 256 -18.20 11.76 11.53
C VAL A 256 -19.26 11.49 10.47
N LYS A 257 -19.12 12.15 9.31
CA LYS A 257 -19.92 11.92 8.10
C LYS A 257 -19.02 11.34 7.00
N LEU A 258 -18.89 10.01 7.00
CA LEU A 258 -18.03 9.29 6.07
C LEU A 258 -18.77 9.08 4.74
N ARG A 259 -18.11 9.31 3.61
CA ARG A 259 -18.67 9.04 2.27
C ARG A 259 -18.47 7.58 1.86
N ASP A 260 -17.31 7.04 2.18
CA ASP A 260 -16.96 5.66 1.88
C ASP A 260 -17.79 4.67 2.70
N LYS A 261 -18.29 3.64 2.02
CA LYS A 261 -19.16 2.61 2.60
C LYS A 261 -18.41 1.73 3.60
N HIS A 262 -17.14 1.40 3.36
CA HIS A 262 -16.37 0.53 4.24
C HIS A 262 -16.05 1.22 5.57
N TYR A 263 -15.65 2.49 5.54
CA TYR A 263 -15.44 3.27 6.76
C TYR A 263 -16.75 3.47 7.55
N ASN A 264 -17.89 3.65 6.86
CA ASN A 264 -19.21 3.70 7.49
C ASN A 264 -19.61 2.40 8.21
N LEU A 265 -19.38 1.26 7.57
CA LEU A 265 -19.64 -0.06 8.15
C LEU A 265 -18.73 -0.28 9.36
N ASN A 266 -17.46 0.10 9.24
CA ASN A 266 -16.48 -0.04 10.32
C ASN A 266 -16.82 0.87 11.53
N ALA A 267 -17.19 2.13 11.31
CA ALA A 267 -17.61 3.04 12.37
C ALA A 267 -18.80 2.47 13.18
N ARG A 268 -19.80 1.92 12.48
CA ARG A 268 -20.97 1.27 13.13
C ARG A 268 -20.59 0.00 13.87
N ARG A 269 -19.66 -0.79 13.34
CA ARG A 269 -19.09 -1.96 14.04
C ARG A 269 -18.39 -1.55 15.33
N ILE A 270 -17.61 -0.47 15.32
CA ILE A 270 -16.93 0.04 16.52
C ILE A 270 -17.95 0.55 17.54
N LEU A 271 -18.93 1.35 17.11
CA LEU A 271 -20.00 1.83 17.99
C LEU A 271 -20.81 0.68 18.60
N LEU A 272 -21.10 -0.38 17.83
CA LEU A 272 -21.78 -1.58 18.33
C LEU A 272 -21.01 -2.18 19.51
N ARG A 273 -19.70 -2.37 19.36
CA ARG A 273 -18.85 -2.89 20.44
C ARG A 273 -18.81 -1.93 21.62
N ILE A 274 -18.64 -0.63 21.39
CA ILE A 274 -18.64 0.37 22.46
C ILE A 274 -19.94 0.34 23.26
N TYR A 275 -21.10 0.36 22.61
CA TYR A 275 -22.38 0.33 23.33
C TYR A 275 -22.57 -0.97 24.11
N PHE A 276 -22.12 -2.10 23.57
CA PHE A 276 -22.17 -3.37 24.29
C PHE A 276 -21.28 -3.33 25.55
N GLU A 277 -20.03 -2.89 25.41
CA GLU A 277 -19.04 -2.87 26.49
C GLU A 277 -19.38 -1.85 27.59
N LEU A 278 -20.12 -0.80 27.25
CA LEU A 278 -20.60 0.20 28.21
C LEU A 278 -21.98 -0.15 28.82
N GLY A 279 -22.65 -1.23 28.37
CA GLY A 279 -24.00 -1.58 28.82
C GLY A 279 -25.10 -0.66 28.30
N GLU A 280 -24.83 0.14 27.26
CA GLU A 280 -25.76 1.10 26.64
C GLU A 280 -26.73 0.39 25.68
N PHE A 281 -27.53 -0.54 26.21
CA PHE A 281 -28.28 -1.49 25.39
C PHE A 281 -29.42 -0.87 24.58
N GLU A 282 -30.02 0.23 25.04
CA GLU A 282 -31.04 0.96 24.27
C GLU A 282 -30.44 1.60 23.00
N ALA A 283 -29.28 2.25 23.15
CA ALA A 283 -28.53 2.83 22.04
C ALA A 283 -28.04 1.73 21.09
N LEU A 284 -27.57 0.60 21.63
CA LEU A 284 -27.19 -0.56 20.85
C LEU A 284 -28.36 -1.13 20.04
N HIS A 285 -29.55 -1.28 20.64
CA HIS A 285 -30.73 -1.78 19.94
C HIS A 285 -31.08 -0.89 18.73
N SER A 286 -31.08 0.42 18.95
CA SER A 286 -31.32 1.44 17.92
C SER A 286 -30.26 1.38 16.81
N LEU A 287 -28.99 1.21 17.18
CA LEU A 287 -27.89 1.04 16.23
C LEU A 287 -28.07 -0.23 15.39
N LEU A 288 -28.40 -1.37 16.00
CA LEU A 288 -28.58 -2.64 15.27
C LEU A 288 -29.69 -2.54 14.22
N GLY A 289 -30.77 -1.81 14.52
CA GLY A 289 -31.84 -1.50 13.56
C GLY A 289 -31.33 -0.66 12.39
N SER A 290 -30.79 0.51 12.67
CA SER A 290 -30.30 1.45 11.64
C SER A 290 -29.13 0.89 10.82
N PHE A 291 -28.23 0.11 11.44
CA PHE A 291 -27.11 -0.55 10.78
C PHE A 291 -27.59 -1.61 9.78
N SER A 292 -28.59 -2.42 10.15
CA SER A 292 -29.19 -3.40 9.23
C SER A 292 -29.87 -2.72 8.04
N THR A 293 -30.60 -1.63 8.27
CA THR A 293 -31.22 -0.83 7.20
C THR A 293 -30.18 -0.22 6.28
N TYR A 294 -29.09 0.32 6.84
CA TYR A 294 -27.99 0.88 6.04
C TYR A 294 -27.38 -0.18 5.13
N ILE A 295 -27.01 -1.36 5.66
CA ILE A 295 -26.41 -2.45 4.87
C ILE A 295 -27.32 -2.86 3.70
N ARG A 296 -28.62 -3.02 3.94
CA ARG A 296 -29.58 -3.42 2.90
C ARG A 296 -29.78 -2.38 1.79
N ARG A 297 -29.49 -1.11 2.06
CA ARG A 297 -29.59 -0.02 1.08
C ARG A 297 -28.35 0.11 0.20
N GLN A 298 -27.22 -0.44 0.62
CA GLN A 298 -25.99 -0.34 -0.16
C GLN A 298 -25.99 -1.40 -1.27
N GLN A 299 -25.73 -0.97 -2.50
CA GLN A 299 -25.38 -1.89 -3.58
C GLN A 299 -23.91 -2.30 -3.45
N ASP A 300 -23.57 -3.49 -3.95
CA ASP A 300 -22.19 -3.97 -4.11
C ASP A 300 -21.36 -4.02 -2.82
N LEU A 301 -21.93 -4.56 -1.73
CA LEU A 301 -21.14 -4.85 -0.53
C LEU A 301 -20.41 -6.20 -0.58
N GLY A 302 -20.70 -7.03 -1.60
CA GLY A 302 -20.16 -8.39 -1.70
C GLY A 302 -20.36 -9.17 -0.39
N TYR A 303 -19.36 -9.98 -0.01
CA TYR A 303 -19.40 -10.77 1.23
C TYR A 303 -19.43 -9.92 2.52
N HIS A 304 -19.00 -8.65 2.46
CA HIS A 304 -18.99 -7.79 3.65
C HIS A 304 -20.40 -7.51 4.18
N GLY A 305 -21.41 -7.42 3.30
CA GLY A 305 -22.80 -7.19 3.70
C GLY A 305 -23.32 -8.31 4.59
N GLU A 306 -23.15 -9.56 4.14
CA GLU A 306 -23.50 -10.76 4.90
C GLU A 306 -22.72 -10.82 6.23
N MET A 307 -21.43 -10.53 6.17
CA MET A 307 -20.55 -10.54 7.34
C MET A 307 -21.03 -9.63 8.48
N TYR A 308 -21.49 -8.42 8.15
CA TYR A 308 -22.03 -7.48 9.13
C TYR A 308 -23.47 -7.81 9.55
N LEU A 309 -24.31 -8.35 8.66
CA LEU A 309 -25.65 -8.83 9.03
C LEU A 309 -25.58 -9.99 10.03
N ASN A 310 -24.61 -10.90 9.87
CA ASN A 310 -24.35 -11.96 10.83
C ASN A 310 -23.90 -11.41 12.19
N LEU A 311 -23.01 -10.41 12.23
CA LEU A 311 -22.66 -9.71 13.48
C LEU A 311 -23.91 -9.14 14.18
N ILE A 312 -24.77 -8.45 13.43
CA ILE A 312 -26.03 -7.89 13.97
C ILE A 312 -26.92 -9.01 14.51
N ARG A 313 -27.07 -10.11 13.77
CA ARG A 313 -27.89 -11.28 14.15
C ARG A 313 -27.40 -11.88 15.47
N PHE A 314 -26.11 -12.14 15.59
CA PHE A 314 -25.54 -12.73 16.80
C PHE A 314 -25.55 -11.75 17.98
N THR A 315 -25.31 -10.46 17.76
CA THR A 315 -25.45 -9.45 18.81
C THR A 315 -26.87 -9.41 19.36
N ARG A 316 -27.91 -9.50 18.50
CA ARG A 316 -29.31 -9.59 18.95
C ARG A 316 -29.59 -10.85 19.77
N LYS A 317 -28.90 -11.96 19.49
CA LYS A 317 -29.01 -13.18 20.30
C LYS A 317 -28.33 -12.99 21.65
N LEU A 318 -27.18 -12.33 21.70
CA LEU A 318 -26.49 -11.97 22.94
C LEU A 318 -27.34 -11.09 23.86
N LEU A 319 -28.10 -10.14 23.31
CA LEU A 319 -28.97 -9.27 24.11
C LEU A 319 -30.24 -9.95 24.66
N ARG A 320 -30.56 -11.17 24.22
CA ARG A 320 -31.83 -11.84 24.54
C ARG A 320 -31.66 -13.16 25.27
N TYR A 321 -30.46 -13.74 25.28
CA TYR A 321 -30.26 -15.03 25.94
C TYR A 321 -30.14 -14.84 27.45
N ASP A 322 -30.57 -15.85 28.19
CA ASP A 322 -30.34 -15.92 29.63
C ASP A 322 -28.93 -16.46 29.88
N PRO A 323 -28.03 -15.71 30.54
CA PRO A 323 -26.68 -16.16 30.87
C PRO A 323 -26.62 -17.46 31.69
N GLN A 324 -27.67 -17.80 32.42
CA GLN A 324 -27.76 -19.02 33.21
C GLN A 324 -28.19 -20.24 32.37
N ASN A 325 -28.70 -20.03 31.16
CA ASN A 325 -29.15 -21.10 30.28
C ASN A 325 -27.99 -21.67 29.43
N GLU A 326 -27.25 -22.58 30.04
CA GLU A 326 -26.11 -23.29 29.44
C GLU A 326 -26.43 -23.94 28.08
N ARG A 327 -27.64 -24.49 27.92
CA ARG A 327 -28.08 -25.12 26.66
C ARG A 327 -28.26 -24.07 25.56
N GLN A 328 -28.86 -22.93 25.88
CA GLN A 328 -29.03 -21.82 24.94
C GLN A 328 -27.67 -21.23 24.54
N ARG A 329 -26.76 -21.04 25.50
CA ARG A 329 -25.40 -20.57 25.26
C ARG A 329 -24.63 -21.49 24.32
N ALA A 330 -24.63 -22.80 24.59
CA ALA A 330 -23.98 -23.80 23.75
C ALA A 330 -24.56 -23.83 22.32
N LYS A 331 -25.88 -23.63 22.18
CA LYS A 331 -26.54 -23.52 20.87
C LYS A 331 -26.07 -22.29 20.08
N ILE A 332 -26.02 -21.11 20.72
CA ILE A 332 -25.55 -19.87 20.08
C ILE A 332 -24.09 -20.01 19.66
N ARG A 333 -23.24 -20.56 20.54
CA ARG A 333 -21.81 -20.83 20.25
C ARG A 333 -21.65 -21.71 19.01
N ARG A 334 -22.30 -22.88 18.97
CA ARG A 334 -22.24 -23.79 17.82
C ARG A 334 -22.73 -23.14 16.54
N GLU A 335 -23.79 -22.34 16.61
CA GLU A 335 -24.29 -21.63 15.43
C GLU A 335 -23.30 -20.57 14.93
N LEU A 336 -22.64 -19.85 15.84
CA LEU A 336 -21.62 -18.85 15.52
C LEU A 336 -20.36 -19.46 14.89
N GLU A 337 -19.93 -20.61 15.41
CA GLU A 337 -18.79 -21.38 14.87
C GLU A 337 -19.08 -21.92 13.47
N ASN A 338 -20.31 -22.39 13.22
CA ASN A 338 -20.72 -22.94 11.92
C ASN A 338 -21.19 -21.90 10.91
N THR A 339 -21.39 -20.64 11.31
CA THR A 339 -21.79 -19.60 10.37
C THR A 339 -20.55 -19.05 9.65
N PRO A 340 -20.48 -19.15 8.30
CA PRO A 340 -19.41 -18.53 7.53
C PRO A 340 -19.51 -17.01 7.61
N ALA A 341 -18.38 -16.32 7.42
CA ALA A 341 -18.31 -14.85 7.37
C ALA A 341 -19.09 -14.15 8.51
N VAL A 342 -18.49 -14.07 9.70
CA VAL A 342 -19.04 -13.28 10.81
C VAL A 342 -18.02 -12.24 11.24
N ALA A 343 -18.38 -10.96 11.14
CA ALA A 343 -17.51 -9.89 11.65
C ALA A 343 -17.37 -10.04 13.17
N GLU A 344 -16.17 -9.79 13.69
CA GLU A 344 -15.90 -9.82 15.14
C GLU A 344 -16.23 -11.18 15.80
N ARG A 345 -16.08 -12.32 15.08
CA ARG A 345 -16.38 -13.66 15.61
C ARG A 345 -15.70 -13.93 16.95
N GLU A 346 -14.40 -13.64 17.04
CA GLU A 346 -13.62 -13.84 18.28
C GLU A 346 -14.19 -13.03 19.45
N TRP A 347 -14.61 -11.79 19.20
CA TRP A 347 -15.23 -10.94 20.21
C TRP A 347 -16.60 -11.47 20.62
N LEU A 348 -17.46 -11.89 19.68
CA LEU A 348 -18.77 -12.49 19.99
C LEU A 348 -18.64 -13.78 20.82
N LEU A 349 -17.65 -14.63 20.51
CA LEU A 349 -17.35 -15.82 21.30
C LEU A 349 -16.90 -15.45 22.72
N LYS A 350 -16.04 -14.43 22.84
CA LYS A 350 -15.60 -13.90 24.13
C LYS A 350 -16.78 -13.38 24.96
N GLN A 351 -17.74 -12.67 24.35
CA GLN A 351 -18.94 -12.18 25.05
C GLN A 351 -19.87 -13.31 25.51
N LEU A 352 -19.80 -14.51 24.92
CA LEU A 352 -20.52 -15.69 25.44
C LEU A 352 -19.84 -16.28 26.67
N ASP A 353 -18.51 -16.14 26.79
CA ASP A 353 -17.73 -16.66 27.91
C ASP A 353 -17.74 -15.72 29.12
N GLU A 354 -17.75 -14.41 28.85
CA GLU A 354 -18.00 -13.38 29.86
C GLU A 354 -19.49 -13.45 30.23
N LYS A 355 -19.81 -13.78 31.49
CA LYS A 355 -21.20 -13.75 31.99
C LYS A 355 -21.64 -12.29 32.10
N VAL A 356 -22.07 -11.70 30.98
CA VAL A 356 -22.62 -10.33 30.90
C VAL A 356 -24.00 -10.30 31.53
#